data_AF-A0A0V0XZ88-F1
#
_entry.id   AF-A0A0V0XZ88-F1
#
_cell.length_a   1.000
_cell.length_b   1.000
_cell.length_c   1.000
_cell.angle_alpha   90.00
_cell.angle_beta   90.00
_cell.angle_gamma   90.00
#
_symmetry.space_group_name_H-M   'P 1'
#
loop_
_entity.id
_entity.type
_entity.pdbx_description
1 polymer ?
#
loop_
_entity_poly.entity_id
_entity_poly.type
_entity_poly.pdbx_seq_one_letter_code
_entity_poly.pdbx_strand_id
1 'polypeptide(L)'
;LMPRRWNNMFLIVAIFGYLSAVANSSSSSSQTCSDTRNYFYKAVGVVEHIPTVAISGQNLKVCASGVTCCTVEMEDHFLKHAQQQYQQAIGENIVNLVHSFKARTDSFD
;
A
#
# COMPACT_ATOMS: atom_id res chain seq x y z
N LEU A 1 24.76 -26.25 34.42
CA LEU A 1 23.39 -26.47 33.88
C LEU A 1 22.64 -25.14 33.99
N MET A 2 22.58 -24.34 32.92
CA MET A 2 21.86 -23.06 32.98
C MET A 2 20.34 -23.33 33.03
N PRO A 3 19.57 -22.64 33.90
CA PRO A 3 18.16 -22.94 34.09
C PRO A 3 17.38 -22.70 32.79
N ARG A 4 16.53 -23.67 32.38
CA ARG A 4 15.73 -23.63 31.15
C ARG A 4 14.89 -22.35 30.98
N ARG A 5 14.54 -21.67 32.10
CA ARG A 5 13.86 -20.36 32.11
C ARG A 5 14.68 -19.25 31.43
N TRP A 6 16.00 -19.28 31.51
CA TRP A 6 16.85 -18.24 30.95
C TRP A 6 16.98 -18.38 29.44
N ASN A 7 17.04 -19.62 28.94
CA ASN A 7 17.09 -19.90 27.50
C ASN A 7 15.81 -19.40 26.79
N ASN A 8 14.65 -19.62 27.39
CA ASN A 8 13.38 -19.16 26.83
C ASN A 8 13.28 -17.62 26.83
N MET A 9 13.84 -16.96 27.85
CA MET A 9 13.86 -15.49 27.92
C MET A 9 14.76 -14.88 26.84
N PHE A 10 15.93 -15.46 26.59
CA PHE A 10 16.80 -15.03 25.49
C PHE A 10 16.18 -15.26 24.12
N LEU A 11 15.49 -16.38 23.92
CA LEU A 11 14.78 -16.66 22.67
C LEU A 11 13.69 -15.63 22.39
N ILE A 12 12.89 -15.27 23.40
CA ILE A 12 11.83 -14.26 23.24
C ILE A 12 12.45 -12.89 22.91
N VAL A 13 13.49 -12.47 23.62
CA VAL A 13 14.18 -11.18 23.35
C VAL A 13 14.80 -11.17 21.95
N ALA A 14 15.40 -12.27 21.51
CA ALA A 14 15.95 -12.39 20.16
C ALA A 14 14.88 -12.30 19.07
N ILE A 15 13.72 -12.95 19.27
CA ILE A 15 12.59 -12.90 18.33
C ILE A 15 12.01 -11.49 18.23
N PHE A 16 11.79 -10.81 19.37
CA PHE A 16 11.28 -9.44 19.39
C PHE A 16 12.28 -8.44 18.79
N GLY A 17 13.58 -8.62 19.07
CA GLY A 17 14.64 -7.82 18.45
C GLY A 17 14.69 -7.98 16.93
N TYR A 18 14.58 -9.23 16.44
CA TYR A 18 14.56 -9.52 15.01
C TYR A 18 13.31 -8.94 14.32
N LEU A 19 12.14 -9.08 14.95
CA LEU A 19 10.88 -8.53 14.42
C LEU A 19 10.93 -7.00 14.32
N SER A 20 11.55 -6.33 15.29
CA SER A 20 11.72 -4.88 15.29
C SER A 20 12.71 -4.42 14.20
N ALA A 21 13.75 -5.21 13.94
CA ALA A 21 14.70 -4.93 12.85
C ALA A 21 14.08 -5.09 11.45
N VAL A 22 13.18 -6.07 11.26
CA VAL A 22 12.39 -6.22 10.03
C VAL A 22 11.38 -5.10 9.85
N ALA A 23 10.73 -4.63 10.92
CA ALA A 23 9.78 -3.53 10.84
C ALA A 23 10.46 -2.19 10.48
N ASN A 24 11.71 -1.99 10.91
CA ASN A 24 12.51 -0.79 10.61
C ASN A 24 13.39 -0.91 9.37
N SER A 25 13.43 -2.07 8.70
CA SER A 25 14.07 -2.18 7.39
C SER A 25 13.16 -1.56 6.33
N SER A 26 13.11 -0.23 6.28
CA SER A 26 12.78 0.51 5.07
C SER A 26 13.86 0.22 4.04
N SER A 27 13.72 -0.91 3.34
CA SER A 27 14.36 -1.29 2.07
C SER A 27 15.64 -0.53 1.73
N SER A 28 16.70 -0.80 2.49
CA SER A 28 18.03 -0.24 2.24
C SER A 28 18.60 -0.78 0.92
N SER A 29 18.64 0.12 -0.06
CA SER A 29 19.78 0.33 -0.98
C SER A 29 20.12 -0.69 -2.07
N SER A 30 19.19 -1.54 -2.54
CA SER A 30 19.42 -2.34 -3.77
C SER A 30 18.15 -2.87 -4.47
N GLN A 31 16.99 -2.24 -4.26
CA GLN A 31 15.77 -2.66 -4.96
C GLN A 31 15.63 -1.98 -6.31
N THR A 32 15.69 -2.78 -7.38
CA THR A 32 15.21 -2.36 -8.69
C THR A 32 13.72 -2.06 -8.58
N CYS A 33 13.27 -0.97 -9.18
CA CYS A 33 11.86 -0.57 -9.17
C CYS A 33 11.01 -1.40 -10.15
N SER A 34 11.46 -2.61 -10.51
CA SER A 34 10.89 -3.47 -11.55
C SER A 34 9.48 -3.93 -11.20
N ASP A 35 9.26 -4.33 -9.95
CA ASP A 35 7.94 -4.80 -9.48
C ASP A 35 6.94 -3.65 -9.41
N THR A 36 7.35 -2.50 -8.86
CA THR A 36 6.55 -1.28 -8.84
C THR A 36 6.19 -0.85 -10.26
N ARG A 37 7.17 -0.83 -11.17
CA ARG A 37 6.97 -0.52 -12.59
C ARG A 37 5.95 -1.47 -13.22
N ASN A 38 6.09 -2.77 -13.03
CA ASN A 38 5.16 -3.77 -13.57
C ASN A 38 3.74 -3.60 -13.01
N TYR A 39 3.61 -3.30 -11.72
CA TYR A 39 2.32 -3.02 -11.11
C TYR A 39 1.68 -1.77 -11.72
N PHE A 40 2.41 -0.67 -11.84
CA PHE A 40 1.88 0.57 -12.41
C PHE A 40 1.43 0.39 -13.86
N TYR A 41 2.20 -0.33 -14.69
CA TYR A 41 1.78 -0.65 -16.06
C TYR A 41 0.50 -1.49 -16.12
N LYS A 42 0.26 -2.38 -15.15
CA LYS A 42 -0.93 -3.24 -15.13
C LYS A 42 -2.16 -2.60 -14.50
N ALA A 43 -1.97 -1.86 -13.41
CA ALA A 43 -3.06 -1.39 -12.56
C ALA A 43 -3.45 0.07 -12.86
N VAL A 44 -2.48 0.95 -13.04
CA VAL A 44 -2.70 2.42 -13.05
C VAL A 44 -2.68 2.98 -14.47
N GLY A 45 -1.80 2.46 -15.33
CA GLY A 45 -1.63 2.88 -16.72
C GLY A 45 -0.17 3.18 -17.07
N VAL A 46 0.07 3.51 -18.34
CA VAL A 46 1.41 3.91 -18.83
C VAL A 46 1.71 5.31 -18.32
N VAL A 47 2.66 5.41 -17.40
CA VAL A 47 3.24 6.70 -16.99
C VAL A 47 4.63 6.79 -17.61
N GLU A 48 4.95 7.95 -18.16
CA GLU A 48 6.28 8.17 -18.72
C GLU A 48 7.34 8.27 -17.61
N HIS A 49 8.54 7.76 -17.88
CA HIS A 49 9.72 7.92 -17.02
C HIS A 49 9.64 7.28 -15.63
N ILE A 50 9.15 6.03 -15.52
CA ILE A 50 9.27 5.26 -14.27
C ILE A 50 10.77 5.00 -13.98
N PRO A 51 11.31 5.44 -12.83
CA PRO A 51 12.71 5.25 -12.51
C PRO A 51 13.03 3.76 -12.39
N THR A 52 14.21 3.34 -12.87
CA THR A 52 14.68 1.95 -12.78
C THR A 52 15.29 1.62 -11.42
N VAL A 53 15.81 2.64 -10.73
CA VAL A 53 16.42 2.57 -9.40
C VAL A 53 15.67 3.50 -8.45
N ALA A 54 15.65 3.13 -7.17
CA ALA A 54 14.97 3.94 -6.18
C ALA A 54 15.62 5.33 -6.06
N ILE A 55 14.79 6.36 -6.07
CA ILE A 55 15.17 7.77 -6.01
C ILE A 55 14.86 8.36 -4.64
N SER A 56 15.53 9.46 -4.27
CA SER A 56 15.18 10.20 -3.05
C SER A 56 13.86 10.94 -3.29
N GLY A 57 12.79 10.47 -2.64
CA GLY A 57 11.44 11.03 -2.70
C GLY A 57 11.27 12.27 -1.85
N GLN A 58 12.04 13.33 -2.13
CA GLN A 58 11.95 14.60 -1.41
C GLN A 58 10.71 15.45 -1.76
N ASN A 59 9.85 15.01 -2.69
CA ASN A 59 8.76 15.83 -3.22
C ASN A 59 7.38 15.13 -3.29
N LEU A 60 7.17 14.00 -2.61
CA LEU A 60 5.84 13.36 -2.58
C LEU A 60 4.93 14.04 -1.54
N LYS A 61 3.68 14.32 -1.92
CA LYS A 61 2.72 15.09 -1.09
C LYS A 61 1.91 14.21 -0.15
N VAL A 62 1.71 12.94 -0.50
CA VAL A 62 0.84 12.00 0.23
C VAL A 62 1.66 10.84 0.79
N CYS A 63 2.59 10.31 -0.01
CA CYS A 63 3.50 9.26 0.46
C CYS A 63 4.58 9.83 1.42
N ALA A 64 5.02 9.00 2.38
CA ALA A 64 6.08 9.38 3.31
C ALA A 64 7.40 9.70 2.59
N SER A 65 8.08 10.76 3.03
CA SER A 65 9.36 11.19 2.46
C SER A 65 10.46 10.15 2.74
N GLY A 66 11.07 9.60 1.69
CA GLY A 66 12.06 8.52 1.80
C GLY A 66 12.59 8.06 0.45
N VAL A 67 13.37 6.97 0.44
CA VAL A 67 13.79 6.30 -0.81
C VAL A 67 12.56 5.64 -1.43
N THR A 68 12.21 6.02 -2.66
CA THR A 68 10.96 5.61 -3.33
C THR A 68 11.19 5.30 -4.81
N CYS A 69 10.30 4.47 -5.37
CA CYS A 69 10.22 4.17 -6.80
C CYS A 69 9.15 4.99 -7.53
N CYS A 70 8.46 5.89 -6.83
CA CYS A 70 7.41 6.72 -7.38
C CYS A 70 7.92 8.15 -7.61
N THR A 71 7.63 8.71 -8.78
CA THR A 71 7.81 10.14 -9.07
C THR A 71 6.55 10.92 -8.68
N VAL A 72 6.61 12.25 -8.75
CA VAL A 72 5.45 13.11 -8.47
C VAL A 72 4.34 12.89 -9.50
N GLU A 73 4.69 12.69 -10.77
CA GLU A 73 3.74 12.37 -11.84
C GLU A 73 3.06 11.01 -11.59
N MET A 74 3.84 10.01 -11.17
CA MET A 74 3.32 8.69 -10.78
C MET A 74 2.37 8.79 -9.58
N GLU A 75 2.70 9.62 -8.59
CA GLU A 75 1.85 9.85 -7.42
C GLU A 75 0.52 10.51 -7.82
N ASP A 76 0.54 11.53 -8.67
CA ASP A 76 -0.69 12.20 -9.14
C ASP A 76 -1.62 11.24 -9.93
N HIS A 77 -1.05 10.44 -10.83
CA HIS A 77 -1.81 9.44 -11.57
C HIS A 77 -2.36 8.34 -10.65
N PHE A 78 -1.56 7.88 -9.69
CA PHE A 78 -2.01 6.90 -8.71
C PHE A 78 -3.15 7.43 -7.85
N LEU A 79 -3.07 8.70 -7.41
CA LEU A 79 -4.11 9.34 -6.61
C LEU A 79 -5.43 9.44 -7.38
N LYS A 80 -5.39 9.86 -8.65
CA LYS A 80 -6.57 9.89 -9.52
C LYS A 80 -7.18 8.50 -9.67
N HIS A 81 -6.35 7.49 -9.91
CA HIS A 81 -6.79 6.11 -10.06
C HIS A 81 -7.45 5.59 -8.76
N ALA A 82 -6.81 5.80 -7.61
CA ALA A 82 -7.32 5.40 -6.31
C ALA A 82 -8.66 6.09 -5.99
N GLN A 83 -8.79 7.38 -6.31
CA GLN A 83 -10.03 8.13 -6.13
C GLN A 83 -11.15 7.56 -6.99
N GLN A 84 -10.89 7.25 -8.26
CA GLN A 84 -11.87 6.64 -9.15
C GLN A 84 -12.31 5.26 -8.66
N GLN A 85 -11.37 4.40 -8.25
CA GLN A 85 -11.68 3.08 -7.70
C GLN A 85 -12.53 3.19 -6.43
N TYR A 86 -12.20 4.14 -5.55
CA TYR A 86 -12.97 4.39 -4.34
C TYR A 86 -14.41 4.84 -4.65
N GLN A 87 -14.56 5.78 -5.58
CA GLN A 87 -15.88 6.25 -6.01
C GLN A 87 -16.71 5.15 -6.65
N GLN A 88 -16.09 4.28 -7.46
CA GLN A 88 -16.77 3.14 -8.06
C GLN A 88 -17.24 2.15 -6.98
N ALA A 89 -16.35 1.75 -6.08
CA ALA A 89 -16.68 0.81 -5.01
C ALA A 89 -17.80 1.34 -4.11
N ILE A 90 -17.79 2.62 -3.77
CA ILE A 90 -18.86 3.23 -2.98
C ILE A 90 -20.14 3.38 -3.80
N GLY A 91 -20.04 3.83 -5.04
CA GLY A 91 -21.18 4.01 -5.93
C GLY A 91 -22.00 2.72 -6.08
N GLU A 92 -21.33 1.60 -6.34
CA GLU A 92 -21.99 0.29 -6.46
C GLU A 92 -22.72 -0.11 -5.16
N ASN A 93 -22.10 0.07 -4.01
CA ASN A 93 -22.73 -0.22 -2.72
C ASN A 93 -23.95 0.66 -2.45
N ILE A 94 -23.85 1.97 -2.74
CA ILE A 94 -24.96 2.91 -2.56
C ILE A 94 -26.11 2.55 -3.51
N VAL A 95 -25.83 2.30 -4.79
CA VAL A 95 -26.84 1.91 -5.78
C VAL A 95 -27.56 0.64 -5.36
N ASN A 96 -26.84 -0.37 -4.87
CA ASN A 96 -27.43 -1.62 -4.39
C ASN A 96 -28.34 -1.40 -3.17
N LEU A 97 -27.94 -0.54 -2.23
CA LEU A 97 -28.76 -0.18 -1.07
C LEU A 97 -30.03 0.57 -1.50
N VAL A 98 -29.89 1.58 -2.37
CA VAL A 98 -31.03 2.36 -2.90
C VAL A 98 -32.01 1.46 -3.67
N HIS A 99 -31.50 0.56 -4.51
CA HIS A 99 -32.35 -0.40 -5.23
C HIS A 99 -33.11 -1.32 -4.27
N SER A 100 -32.44 -1.79 -3.21
CA SER A 100 -33.07 -2.63 -2.18
C SER A 100 -34.16 -1.88 -1.39
N PHE A 101 -33.93 -0.62 -1.04
CA PHE A 101 -34.95 0.22 -0.41
C PHE A 101 -36.12 0.50 -1.34
N LYS A 102 -35.86 0.84 -2.60
CA LYS A 102 -36.89 1.10 -3.61
C LYS A 102 -37.77 -0.13 -3.85
N ALA A 103 -37.16 -1.31 -4.01
CA ALA A 103 -37.89 -2.56 -4.19
C ALA A 103 -38.78 -2.90 -2.98
N ARG A 104 -38.36 -2.54 -1.75
CA ARG A 104 -39.21 -2.68 -0.58
C ARG A 104 -40.34 -1.66 -0.56
N THR A 105 -40.08 -0.39 -0.89
CA THR A 105 -41.12 0.65 -0.91
C THR A 105 -42.19 0.39 -1.97
N ASP A 106 -41.84 -0.06 -3.18
CA ASP A 106 -42.80 -0.43 -4.24
C ASP A 106 -43.69 -1.62 -3.85
N SER A 107 -43.31 -2.43 -2.87
CA SER A 107 -44.14 -3.55 -2.37
C SER A 107 -45.19 -3.12 -1.36
N PHE A 108 -45.14 -1.87 -0.87
CA PHE A 108 -46.07 -1.33 0.12
C PHE A 108 -47.07 -0.31 -0.47
N ASP A 109 -46.92 0.07 -1.75
CA ASP A 109 -47.94 0.75 -2.58
C ASP A 109 -48.74 -0.29 -3.38
#